data_AF-A0A285MT57-F1
#
_entry.id   AF-A0A285MT57-F1
#
_cell.length_a   1.000
_cell.length_b   1.000
_cell.length_c   1.000
_cell.angle_alpha   90.00
_cell.angle_beta   90.00
_cell.angle_gamma   90.00
#
_symmetry.space_group_name_H-M   'P 1'
#
loop_
_entity.id
_entity.type
_entity.pdbx_description
1 polymer ?
#
loop_
_entity_poly.entity_id
_entity_poly.type
_entity_poly.pdbx_seq_one_letter_code
_entity_poly.pdbx_strand_id
1 'polypeptide(L)'
;MNKLDYSVSLRAKGLGSEDIKKKMEEKGFEDSEIQYYLKKSDEIFLNQSIHYKGLKPKGKSKNIIKTIALAFSFILLISVLLGYVKIGLLGLVILWGIVGFSTSKR
;
A
#
# COMPACT_ATOMS: atom_id res chain seq x y z
N MET A 1 -18.97 -20.12 13.36
CA MET A 1 -17.85 -19.16 13.20
C MET A 1 -17.18 -18.99 14.55
N ASN A 2 -15.87 -19.19 14.65
CA ASN A 2 -15.18 -19.15 15.94
C ASN A 2 -15.20 -17.72 16.54
N LYS A 3 -15.20 -17.61 17.87
CA LYS A 3 -15.15 -16.35 18.61
C LYS A 3 -13.90 -15.53 18.23
N LEU A 4 -12.76 -16.20 18.11
CA LEU A 4 -11.50 -15.60 17.67
C LEU A 4 -11.55 -15.16 16.19
N ASP A 5 -12.06 -15.99 15.28
CA ASP A 5 -12.17 -15.60 13.86
C ASP A 5 -13.06 -14.37 13.68
N TYR A 6 -14.13 -14.27 14.48
CA TYR A 6 -14.97 -13.09 14.48
C TYR A 6 -14.20 -11.84 14.92
N SER A 7 -13.43 -11.91 16.01
CA SER A 7 -12.58 -10.81 16.49
C SER A 7 -11.57 -10.35 15.43
N VAL A 8 -10.89 -11.29 14.79
CA VAL A 8 -9.91 -11.02 13.72
C VAL A 8 -10.59 -10.40 12.51
N SER A 9 -11.79 -10.84 12.15
CA SER A 9 -12.56 -10.27 11.03
C SER A 9 -12.99 -8.83 11.29
N LEU A 10 -13.30 -8.46 12.54
CA LEU A 10 -13.63 -7.10 12.91
C LEU A 10 -12.39 -6.19 12.85
N ARG A 11 -11.24 -6.69 13.29
CA ARG A 11 -9.94 -6.00 13.17
C ARG A 11 -9.54 -5.79 11.71
N ALA A 12 -9.72 -6.81 10.87
CA ALA A 12 -9.45 -6.73 9.43
C ALA A 12 -10.34 -5.72 8.70
N LYS A 13 -11.54 -5.43 9.23
CA LYS A 13 -12.43 -4.36 8.73
C LYS A 13 -11.99 -2.96 9.16
N GLY A 14 -10.92 -2.83 9.96
CA GLY A 14 -10.40 -1.55 10.41
C GLY A 14 -11.19 -0.91 11.55
N LEU A 15 -11.99 -1.69 12.28
CA LEU A 15 -12.74 -1.19 13.44
C LEU A 15 -11.80 -0.90 14.62
N GLY A 16 -12.11 0.15 15.39
CA GLY A 16 -11.40 0.46 16.62
C GLY A 16 -11.72 -0.54 17.72
N SER A 17 -10.82 -0.66 18.70
CA SER A 17 -10.98 -1.60 19.83
C SER A 17 -12.31 -1.43 20.57
N GLU A 18 -12.79 -0.20 20.72
CA GLU A 18 -14.08 0.11 21.36
C GLU A 18 -15.27 -0.38 20.52
N ASP A 19 -15.23 -0.17 19.21
CA ASP A 19 -16.27 -0.65 18.28
C ASP A 19 -16.31 -2.18 18.23
N ILE A 20 -15.14 -2.82 18.27
CA ILE A 20 -15.02 -4.28 18.31
C ILE A 20 -15.63 -4.81 19.61
N LYS A 21 -15.31 -4.18 20.74
CA LYS A 21 -15.88 -4.54 22.05
C LYS A 21 -17.40 -4.45 22.04
N LYS A 22 -17.97 -3.33 21.57
CA LYS A 22 -19.42 -3.14 21.45
C LYS A 22 -20.08 -4.23 20.58
N LYS A 23 -19.47 -4.57 19.43
CA LYS A 23 -19.98 -5.63 18.55
C LYS A 23 -19.87 -7.03 19.13
N MET A 24 -18.90 -7.27 20.02
CA MET A 24 -18.78 -8.54 20.72
C MET A 24 -19.84 -8.67 21.82
N GLU A 25 -20.09 -7.60 22.57
CA GLU A 25 -21.17 -7.52 23.56
C GLU A 25 -22.53 -7.75 22.90
N GLU A 26 -22.81 -7.06 21.78
CA GLU A 26 -24.03 -7.25 20.97
C GLU A 26 -24.22 -8.69 20.48
N LYS A 27 -23.11 -9.44 20.35
CA LYS A 27 -23.10 -10.83 19.90
C LYS A 27 -23.14 -11.84 21.06
N GLY A 28 -23.23 -11.37 22.30
CA GLY A 28 -23.35 -12.20 23.49
C GLY A 28 -22.02 -12.77 23.99
N PHE A 29 -20.91 -12.08 23.78
CA PHE A 29 -19.62 -12.45 24.39
C PHE A 29 -19.59 -11.99 25.85
N GLU A 30 -18.97 -12.78 26.72
CA GLU A 30 -18.74 -12.36 28.10
C GLU A 30 -17.61 -11.33 28.17
N ASP A 31 -17.77 -10.30 29.00
CA ASP A 31 -16.78 -9.23 29.20
C ASP A 31 -15.38 -9.76 29.55
N SER A 32 -15.32 -10.85 30.32
CA SER A 32 -14.11 -11.57 30.70
C SER A 32 -13.36 -12.15 29.49
N GLU A 33 -14.11 -12.67 28.51
CA GLU A 33 -13.59 -13.25 27.28
C GLU A 33 -13.24 -12.18 26.23
N ILE A 34 -13.99 -11.08 26.20
CA ILE A 34 -13.80 -10.01 25.20
C ILE A 34 -12.37 -9.49 25.25
N GLN A 35 -11.83 -9.19 26.44
CA GLN A 35 -10.46 -8.70 26.55
C GLN A 35 -9.43 -9.71 26.02
N TYR A 36 -9.64 -11.00 26.31
CA TYR A 36 -8.76 -12.06 25.82
C TYR A 36 -8.78 -12.15 24.28
N TYR A 37 -9.97 -12.18 23.68
CA TYR A 37 -10.11 -12.26 22.22
C TYR A 37 -9.63 -10.99 21.51
N LEU A 38 -9.87 -9.83 22.10
CA LEU A 38 -9.41 -8.55 21.57
C LEU A 38 -7.88 -8.51 21.49
N LYS A 39 -7.21 -8.82 22.60
CA LYS A 39 -5.75 -8.90 22.66
C LYS A 39 -5.18 -9.91 21.67
N LYS A 40 -5.79 -11.10 21.60
CA LYS A 40 -5.33 -12.16 20.69
C LYS A 40 -5.54 -11.79 19.23
N SER A 41 -6.61 -11.08 18.90
CA SER A 41 -6.86 -10.58 17.55
C SER A 41 -5.82 -9.54 17.11
N ASP A 42 -5.37 -8.67 18.03
CA ASP A 42 -4.33 -7.68 17.79
C ASP A 42 -2.98 -8.33 17.54
N GLU A 43 -2.62 -9.34 18.33
CA GLU A 43 -1.39 -10.12 18.14
C GLU A 43 -1.38 -10.82 16.77
N ILE A 44 -2.50 -11.44 16.38
CA ILE A 44 -2.63 -12.09 15.07
C ILE A 44 -2.53 -11.07 13.94
N PHE A 45 -3.23 -9.94 14.05
CA PHE A 45 -3.20 -8.88 13.03
C PHE A 45 -1.81 -8.26 12.90
N LEU A 46 -1.13 -8.02 14.02
CA LEU A 46 0.23 -7.51 14.05
C LEU A 46 1.20 -8.53 13.43
N ASN A 47 1.12 -9.80 13.82
CA ASN A 47 1.96 -10.86 13.26
C ASN A 47 1.73 -11.02 11.75
N GLN A 48 0.47 -10.97 11.30
CA GLN A 48 0.13 -10.94 9.87
C GLN A 48 0.72 -9.72 9.18
N SER A 49 0.66 -8.53 9.78
CA SER A 49 1.21 -7.31 9.19
C SER A 49 2.74 -7.34 9.08
N ILE A 50 3.43 -7.95 10.06
CA ILE A 50 4.88 -8.13 10.06
C ILE A 50 5.28 -9.18 9.01
N HIS A 51 4.57 -10.31 8.94
CA HIS A 51 4.79 -11.32 7.91
C HIS A 51 4.45 -10.82 6.50
N TYR A 52 3.40 -10.01 6.33
CA TYR A 52 3.04 -9.41 5.04
C TYR A 52 3.98 -8.30 4.62
N LYS A 53 4.59 -7.55 5.55
CA LYS A 53 5.69 -6.61 5.23
C LYS A 53 6.90 -7.31 4.60
N GLY A 54 7.06 -8.62 4.81
CA GLY A 54 8.07 -9.46 4.17
C GLY A 54 7.71 -9.95 2.76
N LEU A 55 6.45 -9.83 2.32
CA LEU A 55 6.06 -10.10 0.93
C LEU A 55 6.46 -8.89 0.09
N LYS A 56 7.66 -9.00 -0.50
CA LYS A 56 8.20 -8.10 -1.54
C LYS A 56 7.06 -7.57 -2.43
N PRO A 57 7.05 -6.26 -2.77
CA PRO A 57 6.05 -5.73 -3.69
C PRO A 57 6.06 -6.59 -4.93
N LYS A 58 4.91 -7.24 -5.21
CA LYS A 58 4.66 -8.03 -6.41
C LYS A 58 5.18 -7.21 -7.58
N GLY A 59 6.34 -7.61 -8.13
CA GLY A 59 7.15 -6.76 -8.98
C GLY A 59 6.29 -6.12 -10.05
N LYS A 60 6.32 -4.78 -10.14
CA LYS A 60 5.56 -4.02 -11.14
C LYS A 60 5.70 -4.75 -12.47
N SER A 61 4.57 -5.12 -13.08
CA SER A 61 4.59 -5.90 -14.31
C SER A 61 5.43 -5.14 -15.33
N LYS A 62 6.39 -5.82 -15.96
CA LYS A 62 7.30 -5.20 -16.97
C LYS A 62 6.49 -4.46 -18.05
N ASN A 63 5.25 -4.89 -18.27
CA ASN A 63 4.30 -4.31 -19.20
C ASN A 63 3.86 -2.90 -18.78
N ILE A 64 3.59 -2.64 -17.50
CA ILE A 64 3.21 -1.29 -17.02
C ILE A 64 4.39 -0.32 -17.17
N ILE A 65 5.60 -0.75 -16.85
CA ILE A 65 6.81 0.08 -17.01
C ILE A 65 7.02 0.40 -18.50
N LYS A 66 6.84 -0.59 -19.37
CA LYS A 66 6.93 -0.40 -20.83
C LYS A 66 5.87 0.56 -21.36
N THR A 67 4.63 0.48 -20.86
CA THR A 67 3.54 1.39 -21.26
C THR A 67 3.82 2.83 -20.82
N ILE A 68 4.32 3.03 -19.60
CA ILE A 68 4.67 4.37 -19.09
C ILE A 68 5.81 4.96 -19.93
N ALA A 69 6.86 4.17 -20.21
CA ALA A 69 7.97 4.62 -21.04
C ALA A 69 7.51 5.04 -22.44
N LEU A 70 6.62 4.25 -23.06
CA LEU A 70 6.06 4.57 -24.38
C LEU A 70 5.27 5.89 -24.36
N ALA A 71 4.43 6.10 -23.35
CA ALA A 71 3.65 7.33 -23.20
C ALA A 71 4.55 8.57 -23.06
N PHE A 72 5.62 8.48 -22.27
CA PHE A 72 6.61 9.56 -22.15
C PHE A 72 7.32 9.85 -23.48
N SER A 73 7.69 8.82 -24.25
CA SER A 73 8.28 9.01 -25.59
C SER A 73 7.33 9.74 -26.53
N PHE A 74 6.02 9.42 -26.51
CA PHE A 74 5.02 10.12 -27.31
C PHE A 74 4.86 11.60 -26.92
N ILE A 75 4.83 11.90 -25.62
CA ILE A 75 4.73 13.27 -25.10
C ILE A 75 5.95 14.11 -25.53
N LEU A 76 7.15 13.53 -25.48
CA LEU A 76 8.37 14.19 -25.94
C LEU A 76 8.33 14.47 -27.46
N LEU A 77 7.85 13.51 -28.26
CA LEU A 77 7.70 13.67 -29.70
C LEU A 77 6.73 14.81 -30.07
N ILE A 78 5.57 14.87 -29.40
CA ILE A 78 4.58 15.93 -29.58
C ILE A 78 5.16 17.30 -29.16
N SER A 79 5.95 17.33 -28.08
CA SER A 79 6.58 18.56 -27.59
C SER A 79 7.58 19.15 -28.58
N VAL A 80 8.33 18.29 -29.30
CA VAL A 80 9.24 18.72 -30.37
C VAL A 80 8.46 19.25 -31.57
N LEU A 81 7.39 18.57 -31.98
CA LEU A 81 6.55 18.98 -33.12
C LEU A 81 5.85 20.33 -32.90
N LEU A 82 5.42 20.61 -31.66
CA LEU A 82 4.76 21.87 -31.31
C LEU A 82 5.74 23.02 -31.02
N GLY A 83 7.04 22.84 -31.26
CA GLY A 83 8.06 23.88 -31.01
C GLY A 83 8.33 24.18 -29.54
N TYR A 84 7.79 23.38 -28.62
CA TYR A 84 8.04 23.46 -27.17
C TYR A 84 9.37 22.83 -26.77
N VAL A 85 10.44 23.15 -27.52
CA VAL A 85 11.81 22.67 -27.26
C VAL A 85 12.22 22.98 -25.82
N LYS A 86 11.80 24.13 -25.29
CA LYS A 86 12.06 24.53 -23.89
C LYS A 86 11.40 23.61 -22.87
N ILE A 87 10.18 23.13 -23.12
CA ILE A 87 9.44 22.23 -22.20
C ILE A 87 10.03 20.81 -22.24
N GLY A 88 10.44 20.34 -23.43
CA GLY A 88 11.12 19.06 -23.59
C GLY A 88 12.50 19.03 -22.91
N LEU A 89 13.24 20.15 -22.99
CA LEU A 89 14.53 20.30 -22.31
C LEU A 89 14.37 20.33 -20.79
N LEU A 90 13.34 21.01 -20.28
CA LEU A 90 13.02 21.02 -18.84
C LEU A 90 12.69 19.61 -18.33
N GLY A 91 11.89 18.85 -19.11
CA GLY A 91 11.57 17.46 -18.80
C GLY A 91 12.80 16.56 -18.77
N LEU A 92 13.74 16.76 -19.69
CA LEU A 92 15.01 16.00 -19.74
C LEU A 92 15.89 16.27 -18.51
N VAL A 93 15.98 17.52 -18.06
CA VAL A 93 16.76 17.91 -16.86
C VAL A 93 16.19 17.27 -15.60
N ILE A 94 14.85 17.23 -15.46
CA ILE A 94 14.19 16.59 -14.31
C ILE A 94 14.46 15.07 -14.31
N LEU A 95 14.38 14.43 -15.48
CA LEU A 95 14.65 13.00 -15.64
C LEU A 95 16.11 12.67 -15.30
N TRP A 96 17.06 13.51 -15.72
CA TRP A 96 18.47 13.39 -15.36
C TRP A 96 18.70 13.57 -13.86
N GLY A 97 18.01 14.51 -13.22
CA GLY A 97 18.08 14.71 -11.76
C GLY A 97 17.67 13.46 -10.97
N ILE A 98 16.59 12.80 -11.38
CA ILE A 98 16.09 11.58 -10.72
C ILE A 98 17.05 10.40 -10.93
N VAL A 99 17.54 10.20 -12.16
CA VAL A 99 18.48 9.12 -12.50
C VAL A 99 19.85 9.33 -11.83
N GLY A 100 20.35 10.57 -11.78
CA GLY A 100 21.60 10.92 -11.10
C GLY A 100 21.53 10.73 -9.58
N PHE A 101 20.41 11.06 -8.95
CA PHE A 101 20.21 10.80 -7.51
C PHE A 101 20.17 9.30 -7.18
N SER A 102 19.65 8.48 -8.10
CA SER A 102 19.62 7.03 -7.94
C SER A 102 21.01 6.38 -7.96
N THR A 103 22.01 7.00 -8.60
CA THR A 103 23.37 6.42 -8.67
C THR A 103 24.27 6.87 -7.52
N SER A 104 23.91 7.93 -6.80
CA SER A 104 24.72 8.51 -5.71
C SER A 104 24.52 7.81 -4.36
N LYS A 105 23.59 6.84 -4.28
CA LYS A 105 23.30 6.03 -3.08
C LYS A 105 23.74 4.57 -3.21
N ARG A 106 24.82 4.31 -3.96
CA ARG A 106 25.47 3.00 -4.01
C ARG A 106 26.88 3.09 -3.48
#